data_AF-A0A7W1RV11-F1
#
_entry.id   AF-A0A7W1RV11-F1
#
_cell.length_a   1.000
_cell.length_b   1.000
_cell.length_c   1.000
_cell.angle_alpha   90.00
_cell.angle_beta   90.00
_cell.angle_gamma   90.00
#
_symmetry.space_group_name_H-M   'P 1'
#
loop_
_entity.id
_entity.type
_entity.pdbx_description
1 polymer ?
#
loop_
_entity_poly.entity_id
_entity_poly.type
_entity_poly.pdbx_seq_one_letter_code
_entity_poly.pdbx_strand_id
1 'polypeptide(L)'
;RSPENRTNRSSPGTEPCSEPETRALVALVERLRPPLVIDLHTPLELLLVRRGVHPTTLEKLSAAAGIRAVDELPGCPGAFDDWLEEIGIPAIVYETEQAGLPALCERHLPGLQALLREAITV
;
A
#
# COMPACT_ATOMS: atom_id res chain seq x y z
N ARG A 1 32.28 -4.62 -1.73
CA ARG A 1 31.83 -4.25 -3.09
C ARG A 1 30.35 -3.91 -2.97
N SER A 2 29.96 -2.64 -3.04
CA SER A 2 28.54 -2.28 -3.16
C SER A 2 28.03 -2.84 -4.49
N PRO A 3 26.91 -3.59 -4.51
CA PRO A 3 26.36 -4.03 -5.77
C PRO A 3 25.85 -2.80 -6.54
N GLU A 4 26.33 -2.66 -7.78
CA GLU A 4 25.98 -1.61 -8.74
C GLU A 4 24.47 -1.58 -9.08
N ASN A 5 23.68 -2.53 -8.59
CA ASN A 5 22.23 -2.64 -8.80
C ASN A 5 21.35 -1.77 -7.87
N ARG A 6 21.92 -1.08 -6.87
CA ARG A 6 21.19 -0.07 -6.09
C ARG A 6 21.70 1.31 -6.44
N THR A 7 21.38 1.78 -7.64
CA THR A 7 21.46 3.22 -7.88
C THR A 7 20.22 3.84 -7.22
N ASN A 8 20.41 4.73 -6.25
CA ASN A 8 19.33 5.52 -5.62
C ASN A 8 18.81 6.60 -6.59
N ARG A 9 18.68 6.24 -7.88
CA ARG A 9 18.22 7.13 -8.94
C ARG A 9 16.79 6.70 -9.26
N SER A 10 15.84 7.30 -8.57
CA SER A 10 14.45 7.28 -9.02
C SER A 10 14.31 8.22 -10.22
N SER A 11 13.60 7.76 -11.25
CA SER A 11 13.11 8.60 -12.34
C SER A 11 11.58 8.60 -12.23
N PRO A 12 10.92 9.76 -12.14
CA PRO A 12 9.46 9.82 -12.05
C PRO A 12 8.76 9.54 -13.39
N GLY A 13 9.53 9.23 -14.44
CA GLY A 13 9.04 9.13 -15.81
C GLY A 13 9.21 10.44 -16.58
N THR A 14 8.80 10.44 -17.84
CA THR A 14 8.87 11.65 -18.70
C THR A 14 7.69 12.58 -18.51
N GLU A 15 6.55 12.06 -18.05
CA GLU A 15 5.29 12.77 -17.80
C GLU A 15 4.42 11.94 -16.83
N PRO A 16 3.37 12.51 -16.21
CA PRO A 16 2.47 11.75 -15.35
C PRO A 16 1.92 10.52 -16.07
N CYS A 17 1.98 9.36 -15.41
CA CYS A 17 1.59 8.07 -16.00
C CYS A 17 2.34 7.68 -17.29
N SER A 18 3.62 8.05 -17.46
CA SER A 18 4.42 7.62 -18.63
C SER A 18 4.61 6.11 -18.69
N GLU A 19 4.79 5.47 -17.54
CA GLU A 19 5.10 4.04 -17.46
C GLU A 19 3.88 3.17 -17.78
N PRO A 20 4.02 2.11 -18.61
CA PRO A 20 2.91 1.25 -18.99
C PRO A 20 2.24 0.56 -17.80
N GLU A 21 3.00 0.20 -16.76
CA GLU A 21 2.50 -0.40 -15.52
C GLU A 21 1.58 0.59 -14.77
N THR A 22 2.02 1.84 -14.62
CA THR A 22 1.23 2.90 -13.98
C THR A 22 -0.07 3.14 -14.73
N ARG A 23 -0.03 3.24 -16.07
CA ARG A 23 -1.26 3.40 -16.88
C ARG A 23 -2.23 2.24 -16.71
N ALA A 24 -1.73 1.01 -16.71
CA ALA A 24 -2.58 -0.18 -16.57
C ALA A 24 -3.25 -0.23 -15.19
N LEU A 25 -2.52 0.13 -14.13
CA LEU A 25 -3.06 0.19 -12.77
C LEU A 25 -4.08 1.31 -12.61
N VAL A 26 -3.79 2.51 -13.12
CA VAL A 26 -4.74 3.64 -13.14
C VAL A 26 -6.04 3.23 -13.84
N ALA A 27 -5.96 2.67 -15.05
CA ALA A 27 -7.13 2.21 -15.78
C ALA A 27 -7.90 1.09 -15.07
N LEU A 28 -7.21 0.25 -14.28
CA LEU A 28 -7.85 -0.77 -13.45
C LEU A 28 -8.62 -0.14 -12.28
N VAL A 29 -8.02 0.82 -11.57
CA VAL A 29 -8.65 1.52 -10.44
C VAL A 29 -9.84 2.34 -10.90
N GLU A 30 -9.71 3.08 -12.00
CA GLU A 30 -10.81 3.86 -12.59
C GLU A 30 -11.98 2.96 -13.01
N ARG A 31 -11.69 1.78 -13.57
CA ARG A 31 -12.72 0.81 -13.97
C ARG A 31 -13.40 0.14 -12.78
N LEU A 32 -12.64 -0.28 -11.78
CA LEU A 32 -13.15 -1.05 -10.65
C LEU A 32 -13.74 -0.18 -9.54
N ARG A 33 -13.24 1.05 -9.36
CA ARG A 33 -13.57 1.94 -8.25
C ARG A 33 -13.56 1.18 -6.90
N PRO A 34 -12.42 0.59 -6.51
CA PRO A 34 -12.37 -0.29 -5.36
C PRO A 34 -12.77 0.44 -4.07
N PRO A 35 -13.47 -0.22 -3.14
CA PRO A 35 -13.85 0.39 -1.86
C PRO A 35 -12.65 0.64 -0.94
N LEU A 36 -11.53 -0.05 -1.19
CA LEU A 36 -10.27 0.07 -0.45
C LEU A 36 -9.13 -0.46 -1.31
N VAL A 37 -7.98 0.21 -1.28
CA VAL A 37 -6.71 -0.28 -1.80
C VAL A 37 -5.74 -0.54 -0.64
N ILE A 38 -5.10 -1.71 -0.64
CA ILE A 38 -3.95 -2.00 0.22
C ILE A 38 -2.72 -2.03 -0.68
N ASP A 39 -1.83 -1.06 -0.53
CA ASP A 39 -0.59 -0.95 -1.29
C ASP A 39 0.59 -1.47 -0.46
N LEU A 40 1.11 -2.66 -0.80
CA LEU A 40 2.08 -3.39 0.02
C LEU A 40 3.52 -3.00 -0.31
N HIS A 41 4.25 -2.53 0.69
CA HIS A 41 5.64 -2.08 0.61
C HIS A 41 6.50 -2.64 1.75
N THR A 42 7.78 -2.29 1.73
CA THR A 42 8.79 -2.62 2.74
C THR A 42 9.90 -1.54 2.70
N PRO A 43 10.62 -1.24 3.79
CA PRO A 43 10.63 -1.93 5.08
C PRO A 43 10.20 -1.08 6.30
N LEU A 44 9.27 -0.14 6.16
CA LEU A 44 9.02 0.86 7.22
C LEU A 44 8.27 0.34 8.47
N GLU A 45 7.70 -0.88 8.42
CA GLU A 45 6.99 -1.54 9.53
C GLU A 45 5.86 -0.67 10.14
N LEU A 46 4.96 -0.18 9.28
CA LEU A 46 3.85 0.70 9.65
C LEU A 46 2.68 0.60 8.66
N LEU A 47 1.54 1.17 9.03
CA LEU A 47 0.42 1.42 8.12
C LEU A 47 0.28 2.93 7.93
N LEU A 48 0.46 3.44 6.71
CA LEU A 48 0.08 4.82 6.37
C LEU A 48 -1.37 4.82 5.90
N VAL A 49 -2.23 5.56 6.59
CA VAL A 49 -3.68 5.50 6.41
C VAL A 49 -4.18 6.75 5.71
N ARG A 50 -4.84 6.58 4.57
CA ARG A 50 -5.51 7.68 3.86
C ARG A 50 -6.98 7.80 4.27
N ARG A 51 -7.59 8.92 3.90
CA ARG A 51 -8.98 9.25 4.27
C ARG A 51 -9.96 8.18 3.78
N GLY A 52 -11.01 7.96 4.57
CA GLY A 52 -12.12 7.06 4.22
C GLY A 52 -11.91 5.59 4.58
N VAL A 53 -10.75 5.22 5.14
CA VAL A 53 -10.51 3.87 5.68
C VAL A 53 -11.37 3.66 6.93
N HIS A 54 -12.08 2.52 6.98
CA HIS A 54 -12.93 2.19 8.11
C HIS A 54 -12.08 1.85 9.37
N PRO A 55 -12.37 2.41 10.55
CA PRO A 55 -11.57 2.20 11.77
C PRO A 55 -11.38 0.72 12.11
N THR A 56 -12.45 -0.09 11.99
CA THR A 56 -12.38 -1.53 12.28
C THR A 56 -11.43 -2.28 11.32
N THR A 57 -11.31 -1.84 10.07
CA THR A 57 -10.35 -2.44 9.12
C THR A 57 -8.92 -2.15 9.57
N LEU A 58 -8.66 -0.89 9.97
CA LEU A 58 -7.36 -0.46 10.46
C LEU A 58 -6.96 -1.21 11.74
N GLU A 59 -7.86 -1.26 12.72
CA GLU A 59 -7.66 -1.97 13.99
C GLU A 59 -7.33 -3.45 13.77
N LYS A 60 -8.07 -4.13 12.88
CA LYS A 60 -7.83 -5.54 12.55
C LYS A 60 -6.44 -5.76 11.93
N LEU A 61 -6.06 -4.96 10.93
CA LEU A 61 -4.77 -5.10 10.28
C LEU A 61 -3.61 -4.78 11.23
N SER A 62 -3.73 -3.69 11.98
CA SER A 62 -2.75 -3.25 12.97
C SER A 62 -2.58 -4.29 14.08
N ALA A 63 -3.68 -4.81 14.63
CA ALA A 63 -3.64 -5.81 15.69
C ALA A 63 -3.13 -7.18 15.20
N ALA A 64 -3.52 -7.62 14.00
CA ALA A 64 -3.10 -8.90 13.45
C ALA A 64 -1.59 -8.96 13.21
N ALA A 65 -1.01 -7.87 12.69
CA ALA A 65 0.43 -7.80 12.42
C ALA A 65 1.24 -7.14 13.54
N GLY A 66 0.60 -6.57 14.58
CA GLY A 66 1.30 -5.83 15.63
C GLY A 66 2.13 -4.67 15.08
N ILE A 67 1.58 -3.91 14.13
CA ILE A 67 2.23 -2.74 13.52
C ILE A 67 1.39 -1.49 13.76
N ARG A 68 2.06 -0.34 13.94
CA ARG A 68 1.39 0.93 14.22
C ARG A 68 0.81 1.56 12.96
N ALA A 69 -0.28 2.29 13.12
CA ALA A 69 -0.82 3.17 12.10
C ALA A 69 -0.30 4.60 12.25
N VAL A 70 -0.09 5.28 11.14
CA VAL A 70 0.26 6.70 11.04
C VAL A 70 -0.56 7.34 9.94
N ASP A 71 -0.81 8.65 10.05
CA ASP A 71 -1.62 9.39 9.07
C ASP A 71 -0.74 10.18 8.08
N GLU A 72 0.54 10.38 8.40
CA GLU A 72 1.46 11.18 7.58
C GLU A 72 2.87 10.58 7.54
N LEU A 73 3.49 10.70 6.36
CA LEU A 73 4.91 10.49 6.09
C LEU A 73 5.42 11.62 5.18
N PRO A 74 6.74 11.88 5.10
CA PRO A 74 7.28 12.80 4.10
C PRO A 74 6.80 12.44 2.70
N GLY A 75 6.12 13.38 2.02
CA GLY A 75 5.49 13.14 0.73
C GLY A 75 6.49 12.76 -0.37
N CYS A 76 6.04 11.88 -1.27
CA CYS A 76 6.77 11.46 -2.46
C CYS A 76 5.95 11.87 -3.70
N PRO A 77 6.35 12.89 -4.46
CA PRO A 77 5.56 13.34 -5.61
C PRO A 77 5.25 12.22 -6.59
N GLY A 78 3.98 12.05 -6.96
CA GLY A 78 3.53 10.99 -7.84
C GLY A 78 3.32 9.63 -7.16
N ALA A 79 3.30 9.60 -5.82
CA ALA A 79 2.93 8.40 -5.08
C ALA A 79 1.50 7.96 -5.39
N PHE A 80 1.29 6.65 -5.37
CA PHE A 80 0.01 6.06 -5.76
C PHE A 80 -1.10 6.38 -4.77
N ASP A 81 -0.80 6.38 -3.48
CA ASP A 81 -1.75 6.69 -2.42
C ASP A 81 -2.17 8.16 -2.39
N ASP A 82 -1.29 9.09 -2.77
CA ASP A 82 -1.65 10.50 -2.99
C ASP A 82 -2.69 10.62 -4.12
N TRP A 83 -2.45 9.96 -5.26
CA TRP A 83 -3.41 9.95 -6.37
C TRP A 83 -4.75 9.29 -5.97
N LEU A 84 -4.73 8.20 -5.21
CA LEU A 84 -5.94 7.56 -4.70
C LEU A 84 -6.74 8.49 -3.79
N GLU A 85 -6.08 9.25 -2.92
CA GLU A 85 -6.70 10.25 -2.07
C GLU A 85 -7.34 11.37 -2.90
N GLU A 86 -6.67 11.86 -3.94
CA GLU A 86 -7.21 12.86 -4.87
C GLU A 86 -8.51 12.41 -5.55
N ILE A 87 -8.60 11.12 -5.95
CA ILE A 87 -9.80 10.56 -6.61
C ILE A 87 -10.82 9.95 -5.63
N GLY A 88 -10.61 10.14 -4.33
CA GLY A 88 -11.50 9.72 -3.26
C GLY A 88 -11.61 8.21 -3.06
N ILE A 89 -10.54 7.46 -3.33
CA ILE A 89 -10.45 6.02 -3.05
C ILE A 89 -9.71 5.82 -1.72
N PRO A 90 -10.32 5.16 -0.71
CA PRO A 90 -9.64 4.82 0.53
C PRO A 90 -8.41 3.94 0.28
N ALA A 91 -7.30 4.25 0.95
CA ALA A 91 -6.05 3.52 0.77
C ALA A 91 -5.30 3.33 2.09
N ILE A 92 -4.59 2.21 2.21
CA ILE A 92 -3.58 1.97 3.24
C ILE A 92 -2.28 1.58 2.53
N VAL A 93 -1.20 2.33 2.75
CA VAL A 93 0.14 1.85 2.41
C VAL A 93 0.59 0.96 3.56
N TYR A 94 0.75 -0.32 3.25
CA TYR A 94 1.08 -1.37 4.20
C TYR A 94 2.58 -1.67 4.09
N GLU A 95 3.37 -1.12 5.00
CA GLU A 95 4.81 -1.29 5.05
C GLU A 95 5.17 -2.43 6.01
N THR A 96 5.70 -3.54 5.47
CA THR A 96 6.19 -4.65 6.29
C THR A 96 7.58 -4.36 6.85
N GLU A 97 8.06 -5.17 7.80
CA GLU A 97 9.48 -5.17 8.15
C GLU A 97 10.36 -5.74 7.02
N GLN A 98 11.68 -5.56 7.15
CA GLN A 98 12.67 -6.29 6.35
C GLN A 98 12.85 -7.70 6.93
N ALA A 99 12.10 -8.67 6.41
CA ALA A 99 12.21 -10.08 6.82
C ALA A 99 12.12 -11.04 5.62
N GLY A 100 12.40 -12.33 5.87
CA GLY A 100 12.17 -13.39 4.90
C GLY A 100 10.68 -13.68 4.74
N LEU A 101 10.28 -14.15 3.55
CA LEU A 101 8.88 -14.43 3.24
C LEU A 101 8.15 -15.30 4.28
N PRO A 102 8.74 -16.37 4.87
CA PRO A 102 8.05 -17.14 5.90
C PRO A 102 7.64 -16.30 7.12
N ALA A 103 8.54 -15.45 7.63
CA ALA A 103 8.25 -14.58 8.77
C ALA A 103 7.21 -13.51 8.42
N LEU A 104 7.31 -12.93 7.22
CA LEU A 104 6.31 -11.97 6.73
C LEU A 104 4.93 -12.62 6.60
N CYS A 105 4.86 -13.86 6.11
CA CYS A 105 3.61 -14.62 6.04
C CYS A 105 3.05 -14.90 7.43
N GLU A 106 3.87 -15.38 8.37
CA GLU A 106 3.43 -15.65 9.73
C GLU A 106 2.82 -14.41 10.41
N ARG A 107 3.42 -13.24 10.19
CA ARG A 107 2.99 -11.98 10.80
C ARG A 107 1.81 -11.32 10.10
N HIS A 108 1.84 -11.20 8.76
CA HIS A 108 0.91 -10.34 8.03
C HIS A 108 -0.24 -11.09 7.36
N LEU A 109 -0.03 -12.33 6.94
CA LEU A 109 -1.01 -13.09 6.16
C LEU A 109 -2.35 -13.28 6.90
N PRO A 110 -2.40 -13.55 8.23
CA PRO A 110 -3.68 -13.74 8.92
C PRO A 110 -4.61 -12.52 8.81
N GLY A 111 -4.08 -11.30 8.97
CA GLY A 111 -4.85 -10.06 8.87
C GLY A 111 -5.34 -9.79 7.45
N LEU A 112 -4.47 -9.99 6.46
CA LEU A 112 -4.81 -9.81 5.04
C LEU A 112 -5.85 -10.84 4.57
N GLN A 113 -5.75 -12.10 5.01
CA GLN A 113 -6.73 -13.13 4.71
C GLN A 113 -8.10 -12.84 5.33
N ALA A 114 -8.13 -12.35 6.57
CA ALA A 114 -9.37 -11.94 7.21
C ALA A 114 -10.05 -10.81 6.42
N LEU A 115 -9.29 -9.78 6.02
CA LEU A 115 -9.78 -8.67 5.22
C LEU A 115 -10.41 -9.14 3.89
N LEU A 116 -9.72 -10.01 3.15
CA LEU A 116 -10.21 -10.51 1.86
C LEU A 116 -11.50 -11.32 1.98
N ARG A 117 -11.66 -12.10 3.06
CA ARG A 117 -12.87 -12.90 3.29
C ARG A 117 -14.07 -12.03 3.64
N GLU A 118 -13.85 -10.94 4.34
CA GLU A 118 -14.90 -9.96 4.66
C GLU A 118 -15.36 -9.21 3.41
N ALA A 119 -14.43 -8.80 2.55
CA ALA A 119 -14.74 -8.08 1.31
C ALA A 119 -15.56 -8.89 0.29
N ILE A 120 -15.49 -10.22 0.32
CA ILE A 120 -16.25 -11.12 -0.57
C ILE A 120 -17.71 -11.31 -0.11
N THR A 121 -18.03 -10.94 1.13
CA THR A 121 -19.36 -11.20 1.74
C THR A 121 -20.33 -10.01 1.59
N VAL A 122 -19.97 -8.99 0.81
CA VAL A 122 -20.77 -7.76 0.57
C VAL A 122 -21.60 -7.87 -0.70
#